data_AF-T1C3U8-F1
#
_entry.id   AF-T1C3U8-F1
#
_cell.length_a   1.000
_cell.length_b   1.000
_cell.length_c   1.000
_cell.angle_alpha   90.00
_cell.angle_beta   90.00
_cell.angle_gamma   90.00
#
_symmetry.space_group_name_H-M   'P 1'
#
loop_
_entity.id
_entity.type
_entity.pdbx_description
1 polymer ?
#
loop_
_entity_poly.entity_id
_entity_poly.type
_entity_poly.pdbx_seq_one_letter_code
_entity_poly.pdbx_strand_id
1 'polypeptide(L)'
;LRFNQAYRLSARAETGAVHLDWSIAPGYYLYRDRTHFKALDAGVTLGKPAFPPGVVENDPYLGRLVVFYKHMDATLPFSAPRGCRCCIWR
;
A
#
# COMPACT_ATOMS: atom_id res chain seq x y z
N LEU A 1 -4.92 -19.95 -5.23
CA LEU A 1 -3.85 -19.55 -4.27
C LEU A 1 -4.48 -19.15 -2.95
N ARG A 2 -3.81 -19.33 -1.80
CA ARG A 2 -4.25 -18.68 -0.54
C ARG A 2 -4.07 -17.16 -0.69
N PHE A 3 -4.88 -16.35 0.00
CA PHE A 3 -4.85 -14.89 -0.12
C PHE A 3 -3.45 -14.29 0.02
N ASN A 4 -2.71 -14.69 1.05
CA ASN A 4 -1.33 -14.24 1.33
C ASN A 4 -0.29 -14.70 0.28
N GLN A 5 -0.61 -15.71 -0.54
CA GLN A 5 0.22 -16.12 -1.68
C GLN A 5 -0.13 -15.35 -2.95
N ALA A 6 -1.39 -14.91 -3.09
CA ALA A 6 -1.84 -14.11 -4.22
C ALA A 6 -1.44 -12.62 -4.07
N TYR A 7 -1.35 -12.11 -2.85
CA TYR A 7 -0.99 -10.73 -2.53
C TYR A 7 0.15 -10.71 -1.52
N ARG A 8 1.38 -10.70 -2.01
CA ARG A 8 2.57 -10.64 -1.15
C ARG A 8 2.97 -9.18 -0.96
N LEU A 9 2.80 -8.68 0.26
CA LEU A 9 3.23 -7.33 0.66
C LEU A 9 4.64 -7.35 1.24
N SER A 10 5.48 -6.42 0.79
CA SER A 10 6.77 -6.08 1.37
C SER A 10 6.74 -4.60 1.78
N ALA A 11 7.11 -4.30 3.03
CA ALA A 11 7.11 -2.93 3.54
C ALA A 11 8.54 -2.53 3.94
N ARG A 12 8.98 -1.36 3.51
CA ARG A 12 10.23 -0.73 3.94
C ARG A 12 9.92 0.64 4.51
N ALA A 13 10.15 0.80 5.81
CA ALA A 13 10.06 2.10 6.47
C ALA A 13 11.38 2.87 6.29
N GLU A 14 11.26 4.11 5.82
CA GLU A 14 12.33 5.08 5.73
C GLU A 14 11.98 6.32 6.56
N THR A 15 12.93 7.26 6.69
CA THR A 15 12.70 8.51 7.42
C THR A 15 11.60 9.35 6.76
N GLY A 16 10.42 9.35 7.38
CA GLY A 16 9.27 10.17 6.97
C GLY A 16 8.32 9.51 5.96
N ALA A 17 8.62 8.30 5.47
CA ALA A 17 7.74 7.57 4.56
C ALA A 17 7.92 6.06 4.68
N VAL A 18 6.85 5.32 4.37
CA VAL A 18 6.89 3.87 4.19
C VAL A 18 6.66 3.56 2.72
N HIS A 19 7.58 2.80 2.14
CA HIS A 19 7.43 2.24 0.81
C HIS A 19 6.81 0.84 0.94
N LEU A 20 5.75 0.62 0.17
CA LEU A 20 4.97 -0.60 0.19
C LEU A 20 4.99 -1.19 -1.22
N ASP A 21 5.41 -2.43 -1.33
CA ASP A 21 5.52 -3.18 -2.58
C ASP A 21 4.59 -4.39 -2.48
N TRP A 22 3.63 -4.50 -3.39
CA TRP A 22 2.80 -5.69 -3.51
C TRP A 22 3.16 -6.45 -4.78
N SER A 23 3.56 -7.71 -4.60
CA SER A 23 3.61 -8.69 -5.69
C SER A 23 2.28 -9.43 -5.77
N ILE A 24 1.59 -9.27 -6.91
CA ILE A 24 0.26 -9.81 -7.18
C ILE A 24 0.40 -11.02 -8.12
N ALA A 25 -0.16 -12.15 -7.74
CA ALA A 25 -0.10 -13.36 -8.57
C ALA A 25 -0.89 -13.19 -9.89
N PRO A 26 -0.50 -13.90 -10.96
CA PRO A 26 -1.25 -13.89 -12.22
C PRO A 26 -2.72 -14.27 -12.02
N GLY A 27 -3.62 -13.52 -12.68
CA GLY A 27 -5.07 -13.71 -12.57
C GLY A 27 -5.73 -12.98 -11.39
N TYR A 28 -4.96 -12.21 -10.61
CA TYR A 28 -5.46 -11.39 -9.51
C TYR A 28 -5.16 -9.90 -9.76
N TYR A 29 -5.92 -9.04 -9.08
CA TYR A 29 -5.78 -7.59 -9.19
C TYR A 29 -6.15 -6.89 -7.88
N LEU A 30 -5.58 -5.71 -7.66
CA LEU A 30 -5.88 -4.85 -6.52
C LEU A 30 -6.56 -3.56 -6.99
N TYR A 31 -7.59 -3.13 -6.26
CA TYR A 31 -8.23 -1.84 -6.49
C TYR A 31 -7.45 -0.74 -5.77
N ARG A 32 -7.07 0.30 -6.50
CA ARG A 32 -6.41 1.49 -5.93
C ARG A 32 -7.30 2.13 -4.86
N ASP A 33 -8.55 2.42 -5.21
CA ASP A 33 -9.46 3.21 -4.37
C ASP A 33 -9.98 2.44 -3.15
N ARG A 34 -9.77 1.12 -3.09
CA ARG A 34 -10.11 0.29 -1.91
C ARG A 34 -8.92 0.01 -1.01
N THR A 35 -7.75 0.58 -1.31
CA THR A 35 -6.56 0.41 -0.49
C THR A 35 -6.53 1.49 0.59
N HIS A 36 -6.75 1.09 1.84
CA HIS A 36 -6.76 1.99 2.99
C HIS A 36 -5.60 1.69 3.94
N PHE A 37 -5.02 2.76 4.49
CA PHE A 37 -3.95 2.68 5.47
C PHE A 37 -4.44 3.20 6.82
N LYS A 38 -4.06 2.50 7.89
CA LYS A 38 -4.36 2.89 9.25
C LYS A 38 -3.11 2.74 10.12
N ALA A 39 -2.75 3.80 10.83
CA ALA A 39 -1.75 3.75 11.88
C ALA A 39 -2.35 3.07 13.11
N LEU A 40 -1.61 2.13 13.70
CA LEU A 40 -2.00 1.46 14.95
C LEU A 40 -1.40 2.14 16.17
N ASP A 41 -0.25 2.78 16.03
CA ASP A 41 0.45 3.47 17.10
C ASP A 41 -0.11 4.87 17.39
N ALA A 42 -0.28 5.17 18.67
CA ALA A 42 -0.70 6.50 19.12
C ALA A 42 0.39 7.54 18.80
N GLY A 43 0.03 8.57 18.03
CA GLY A 43 0.92 9.66 17.64
C GLY A 43 1.48 9.56 16.21
N VAL A 44 1.25 8.45 15.50
CA VAL A 44 1.61 8.35 14.08
C VAL A 44 0.49 8.93 13.22
N THR A 45 0.79 10.01 12.51
CA THR A 45 -0.12 10.62 11.53
C THR A 45 0.30 10.19 10.13
N LEU A 46 -0.60 9.50 9.43
CA LEU A 46 -0.38 9.13 8.03
C LEU A 46 -0.71 10.31 7.11
N GLY A 47 0.15 10.53 6.13
CA GLY A 47 -0.08 11.47 5.03
C GLY A 47 -0.90 10.83 3.90
N LYS A 48 -0.98 11.55 2.77
CA LYS A 48 -1.67 11.05 1.59
C LYS A 48 -0.81 9.99 0.88
N PRO A 49 -1.32 8.76 0.67
CA PRO A 49 -0.58 7.75 -0.10
C PRO A 49 -0.43 8.18 -1.55
N ALA A 50 0.78 8.03 -2.08
CA ALA A 50 1.09 8.14 -3.48
C ALA A 50 1.09 6.74 -4.10
N PHE A 51 0.36 6.57 -5.19
CA PHE A 51 0.31 5.34 -5.99
C PHE A 51 0.76 5.66 -7.42
N PRO A 52 1.41 4.71 -8.11
CA PRO A 52 1.72 4.85 -9.53
C PRO A 52 0.43 4.91 -10.36
N PRO A 53 0.53 5.32 -11.64
CA PRO A 53 -0.58 5.15 -12.56
C PRO A 53 -0.93 3.66 -12.67
N GLY A 54 -2.17 3.32 -12.32
CA GLY A 54 -2.71 1.97 -12.51
C GLY A 54 -3.46 1.84 -13.85
N VAL A 55 -4.02 0.66 -14.09
CA VAL A 55 -4.85 0.38 -15.27
C VAL A 55 -6.27 0.85 -14.97
N VAL A 56 -6.84 1.66 -15.88
CA VAL A 56 -8.25 2.08 -15.77
C VAL A 56 -9.11 0.99 -16.39
N GLU A 57 -9.93 0.34 -15.56
CA GLU A 57 -10.95 -0.61 -15.97
C GLU A 57 -12.33 0.03 -15.87
N ASN A 58 -13.22 -0.34 -16.78
CA ASN A 58 -14.60 0.13 -16.76
C ASN A 58 -15.52 -1.03 -16.38
N ASP A 59 -15.91 -1.07 -15.11
CA ASP A 59 -16.84 -2.07 -14.60
C ASP A 59 -18.29 -1.59 -14.83
N PRO A 60 -19.19 -2.44 -15.33
CA PRO A 60 -20.58 -2.06 -15.62
C PRO A 60 -21.38 -1.57 -14.41
N TYR A 61 -20.98 -1.93 -13.19
CA TYR A 61 -21.69 -1.62 -11.96
C TYR A 61 -20.98 -0.52 -11.14
N LEU A 62 -19.66 -0.51 -11.17
CA LEU A 62 -18.82 0.39 -10.38
C LEU A 62 -18.26 1.56 -11.20
N GLY A 63 -18.37 1.52 -12.52
CA GLY A 63 -17.84 2.52 -13.44
C GLY A 63 -16.33 2.42 -13.61
N ARG A 64 -15.68 3.58 -13.81
CA ARG A 64 -14.22 3.65 -14.00
C ARG A 64 -13.48 3.45 -12.69
N LEU A 65 -12.70 2.37 -12.62
CA LEU A 65 -11.87 1.98 -11.50
C LEU A 65 -10.41 1.94 -11.92
N VAL A 66 -9.51 2.21 -10.98
CA VAL A 66 -8.09 1.97 -11.19
C VAL A 66 -7.68 0.68 -10.50
N VAL A 67 -7.16 -0.26 -11.27
CA VAL A 67 -6.67 -1.57 -10.81
C VAL A 67 -5.19 -1.76 -11.10
N PHE A 68 -4.54 -2.58 -10.29
CA PHE A 68 -3.15 -2.98 -10.46
C PHE A 68 -3.07 -4.48 -10.72
N TYR A 69 -2.35 -4.83 -11.78
CA TYR A 69 -2.04 -6.21 -12.16
C TYR A 69 -0.56 -6.46 -11.94
N LYS A 70 -0.21 -7.65 -11.44
CA LYS A 70 1.16 -8.13 -11.17
C LYS A 70 1.90 -7.39 -10.05
N HIS A 71 1.79 -6.07 -9.98
CA HIS A 71 2.57 -5.26 -9.04
C HIS A 71 1.87 -3.94 -8.70
N MET A 72 2.03 -3.49 -7.45
CA MET A 72 1.59 -2.18 -6.98
C MET A 72 2.62 -1.62 -6.01
N ASP A 73 3.16 -0.44 -6.33
CA ASP A 73 3.92 0.38 -5.39
C ASP A 73 3.00 1.35 -4.66
N ALA A 74 3.28 1.63 -3.39
CA ALA A 74 2.72 2.80 -2.72
C ALA A 74 3.77 3.44 -1.82
N THR A 75 3.86 4.76 -1.88
CA THR A 75 4.63 5.54 -0.92
C THR A 75 3.65 6.21 0.04
N LEU A 76 3.77 5.90 1.32
CA LEU A 76 2.92 6.47 2.37
C LEU A 76 3.79 7.36 3.27
N PRO A 77 3.73 8.69 3.10
CA PRO A 77 4.36 9.62 4.04
C PRO A 77 3.74 9.43 5.42
N PHE A 78 4.56 9.50 6.47
CA PHE A 78 4.07 9.50 7.84
C PHE A 78 4.85 10.49 8.69
N SER A 79 4.18 11.06 9.69
CA SER A 79 4.79 11.86 10.74
C SER A 79 4.62 11.12 12.05
N ALA A 80 5.72 10.86 12.74
CA ALA A 80 5.72 10.29 14.08
C ALA A 80 6.41 11.28 15.03
N PRO A 81 6.00 11.33 16.32
CA PRO A 81 6.70 12.13 17.31
C PRO A 81 8.18 11.74 17.36
N ARG A 82 9.05 12.75 17.47
CA ARG A 82 10.50 12.60 17.60
C ARG A 82 10.79 11.71 18.82
N GLY A 83 11.02 10.42 18.59
CA GLY A 83 11.16 9.44 19.67
C GLY A 83 10.83 7.99 19.27
N CYS A 84 10.04 7.79 18.20
CA CYS A 84 9.90 6.47 17.58
C CYS A 84 11.20 6.12 16.84
N ARG A 85 12.22 5.73 17.60
CA ARG A 85 13.35 5.00 17.04
C ARG A 85 12.74 3.76 16.40
N CYS A 86 12.90 3.64 15.08
CA CYS A 86 12.76 2.36 14.41
C CYS A 86 13.77 1.43 15.10
N CYS A 87 13.29 0.67 16.09
CA CYS A 87 14.06 -0.39 16.70
C CYS A 87 14.19 -1.46 15.63
N ILE A 88 15.22 -1.30 14.79
CA ILE A 88 15.82 -2.37 14.01
C ILE A 88 16.27 -3.39 15.07
N TRP A 89 15.43 -4.40 15.30
CA TRP A 89 15.78 -5.55 16.12
C TRP A 89 17.05 -6.17 15.54
N ARG A 90 18.11 -6.21 16.38
CA ARG A 90 19.27 -7.09 16.20
C ARG A 90 18.93 -8.45 16.78
#